data_AF-A0A919G2L3-F1
#
_entry.id   AF-A0A919G2L3-F1
#
_cell.length_a   1.000
_cell.length_b   1.000
_cell.length_c   1.000
_cell.angle_alpha   90.00
_cell.angle_beta   90.00
_cell.angle_gamma   90.00
#
_symmetry.space_group_name_H-M   'P 1'
#
loop_
_entity.id
_entity.type
_entity.pdbx_description
1 polymer ?
#
loop_
_entity_poly.entity_id
_entity_poly.type
_entity_poly.pdbx_seq_one_letter_code
_entity_poly.pdbx_strand_id
1 'polypeptide(L)'
;MLAGGGRYNPVLSPDGTRLACHDTTGDLVIRDLATGEERTLLAPLGGNGLPGRPSWSPDGRRIAFSDRNRLNQRFREGYNVIRVVDTATGEASVHQPMPHASLSDRGNSGPVWSPDGSAMAFVMESALWVMPVSPRGAPAGAPVRITDEAADHPSWSGDSRHLLYESSGRLRLVARDGSGARTVDVPIRYARAASPRRDITRVHAGRLWDGTGEEVRTDVDVVVAGRRIVAVEPHRAGAGRTGEKLVDASAATVVPGLWDAHTHPWQYTYGGRQTTLMLAYGVTSNVSLGGFAHEGVRIRESVAAGRLAGPRLFSTGELIDGSRVSYSMGRAHRTRDGVRRTLQRAVALDYDFVKTYVRAPAWIMAEATRAAHDLLGVPTGSHLLSPGVGLGQDLTTHWRASQRSEYGRGHTPTGHAYQDVRETYGGGDFKMVITPFSALALLGHDPALARDPRVTRLMPPWDVALVEENAAQPPSAAVVRSMESEVALYRRILDGGGTLALGTDAPLTPFGLHLHLALRVLHRYGGLSVAQVLRLATAVPARLFGAGDDLGTLEPGKLADLTVVDGDPFRRFDDLVRTPWVMRDGVVHRQEELLAAFAPAAERRAGDRVDWLRVSGVLRREPCCAGGAFGL
;
A
#
# COMPACT_ATOMS: atom_id res chain seq x y z
N MET A 1 14.35 25.14 3.20
CA MET A 1 13.31 24.10 2.98
C MET A 1 12.63 24.40 1.66
N LEU A 2 12.45 23.40 0.79
CA LEU A 2 11.96 23.58 -0.59
C LEU A 2 10.43 23.77 -0.69
N ALA A 3 9.66 23.46 0.35
CA ALA A 3 8.22 23.76 0.46
C ALA A 3 7.73 23.61 1.92
N GLY A 4 6.67 24.35 2.29
CA GLY A 4 5.83 24.09 3.47
C GLY A 4 4.59 23.27 3.05
N GLY A 5 3.99 22.51 3.97
CA GLY A 5 2.98 21.50 3.60
C GLY A 5 3.56 20.34 2.78
N GLY A 6 2.83 19.22 2.69
CA GLY A 6 3.31 18.04 1.97
C GLY A 6 3.32 18.32 0.47
N ARG A 7 4.49 18.19 -0.19
CA ARG A 7 4.63 18.30 -1.65
C ARG A 7 5.22 17.02 -2.21
N TYR A 8 4.74 16.59 -3.37
CA TYR A 8 5.28 15.45 -4.10
C TYR A 8 5.50 15.79 -5.58
N ASN A 9 6.31 14.96 -6.24
CA ASN A 9 6.72 15.13 -7.63
C ASN A 9 7.34 16.51 -7.95
N PRO A 10 8.33 17.01 -7.18
CA PRO A 10 8.96 18.30 -7.47
C PRO A 10 9.78 18.25 -8.77
N VAL A 11 9.61 19.26 -9.62
CA VAL A 11 10.34 19.42 -10.89
C VAL A 11 10.71 20.88 -11.12
N LEU A 12 12.00 21.15 -11.33
CA LEU A 12 12.53 22.47 -11.64
C LEU A 12 12.11 22.92 -13.05
N SER A 13 11.83 24.21 -13.20
CA SER A 13 11.68 24.85 -14.51
C SER A 13 12.99 24.80 -15.29
N PRO A 14 12.96 24.92 -16.64
CA PRO A 14 14.16 24.84 -17.47
C PRO A 14 15.26 25.87 -17.13
N ASP A 15 14.85 27.05 -16.65
CA ASP A 15 15.75 28.12 -16.19
C ASP A 15 16.18 27.98 -14.72
N GLY A 16 15.66 26.96 -14.01
CA GLY A 16 15.98 26.68 -12.61
C GLY A 16 15.43 27.69 -11.60
N THR A 17 14.56 28.63 -12.00
CA THR A 17 14.05 29.70 -11.12
C THR A 17 12.78 29.30 -10.37
N ARG A 18 12.02 28.33 -10.89
CA ARG A 18 10.72 27.91 -10.37
C ARG A 18 10.69 26.41 -10.11
N LEU A 19 9.86 25.99 -9.16
CA LEU A 19 9.60 24.59 -8.84
C LEU A 19 8.11 24.30 -9.01
N ALA A 20 7.77 23.35 -9.89
CA ALA A 20 6.42 22.79 -9.98
C ALA A 20 6.32 21.53 -9.12
N CYS A 21 5.23 21.38 -8.39
CA CYS A 21 4.94 20.18 -7.61
C CYS A 21 3.44 20.04 -7.39
N HIS A 22 3.01 18.90 -6.87
CA HIS A 22 1.66 18.74 -6.37
C HIS A 22 1.64 18.80 -4.84
N ASP A 23 0.61 19.42 -4.28
CA ASP A 23 0.31 19.26 -2.86
C ASP A 23 -0.42 17.94 -2.58
N THR A 24 -0.52 17.55 -1.31
CA THR A 24 -1.20 16.33 -0.87
C THR A 24 -2.69 16.25 -1.21
N THR A 25 -3.33 17.34 -1.64
CA THR A 25 -4.70 17.34 -2.18
C THR A 25 -4.76 17.10 -3.69
N GLY A 26 -3.61 17.19 -4.37
CA GLY A 26 -3.46 17.03 -5.81
C GLY A 26 -3.35 18.35 -6.58
N ASP A 27 -3.45 19.50 -5.91
CA ASP A 27 -3.39 20.79 -6.57
C ASP A 27 -1.97 21.01 -7.15
N LEU A 28 -1.89 21.54 -8.37
CA LEU A 28 -0.61 21.92 -8.98
C LEU A 28 -0.16 23.27 -8.40
N VAL A 29 1.02 23.28 -7.80
CA VAL A 29 1.62 24.47 -7.17
C VAL A 29 2.94 24.80 -7.87
N ILE A 30 3.14 26.09 -8.14
CA ILE A 30 4.45 26.63 -8.55
C ILE A 30 5.01 27.45 -7.39
N ARG A 31 6.28 27.20 -7.07
CA ARG A 31 7.06 27.98 -6.12
C ARG A 31 8.15 28.76 -6.85
N ASP A 32 8.28 30.05 -6.56
CA ASP A 32 9.46 30.84 -6.92
C ASP A 32 10.59 30.53 -5.94
N LEU A 33 11.78 30.19 -6.44
CA LEU A 33 12.89 29.77 -5.60
C LEU A 33 13.67 30.92 -4.99
N ALA A 34 13.59 32.13 -5.57
CA ALA A 34 14.26 33.31 -5.04
C ALA A 34 13.44 33.95 -3.91
N THR A 35 12.13 34.10 -4.10
CA THR A 35 11.24 34.73 -3.11
C THR A 35 10.66 33.71 -2.12
N GLY A 36 10.54 32.45 -2.52
CA GLY A 36 9.86 31.40 -1.76
C GLY A 36 8.33 31.47 -1.85
N GLU A 37 7.78 32.36 -2.68
CA GLU A 37 6.34 32.51 -2.89
C GLU A 37 5.75 31.29 -3.61
N GLU A 38 4.57 30.84 -3.18
CA GLU A 38 3.85 29.72 -3.78
C GLU A 38 2.52 30.19 -4.38
N ARG A 39 2.21 29.72 -5.58
CA ARG A 39 0.94 29.95 -6.26
C ARG A 39 0.34 28.62 -6.69
N THR A 40 -0.85 28.33 -6.19
CA THR A 40 -1.69 27.23 -6.68
C THR A 40 -2.25 27.62 -8.05
N LEU A 41 -1.93 26.85 -9.07
CA LEU A 41 -2.39 27.10 -10.44
C LEU A 41 -3.75 26.45 -10.72
N LEU A 42 -4.00 25.24 -10.20
CA LEU A 42 -5.23 24.50 -10.47
C LEU A 42 -5.43 23.29 -9.56
N ALA A 43 -6.70 22.91 -9.40
CA ALA A 43 -7.13 21.68 -8.74
C ALA A 43 -7.18 20.47 -9.71
N PRO A 44 -7.09 19.22 -9.20
CA PRO A 44 -7.17 18.01 -10.02
C PRO A 44 -8.54 17.83 -10.70
N LEU A 45 -8.58 17.34 -11.94
CA LEU A 45 -9.83 17.17 -12.71
C LEU A 45 -10.85 16.27 -12.00
N GLY A 46 -10.35 15.18 -11.41
CA GLY A 46 -11.18 14.15 -10.79
C GLY A 46 -11.74 14.54 -9.42
N GLY A 47 -11.32 15.67 -8.86
CA GLY A 47 -11.62 16.11 -7.49
C GLY A 47 -10.95 15.28 -6.38
N ASN A 48 -10.29 14.17 -6.72
CA ASN A 48 -9.51 13.33 -5.85
C ASN A 48 -8.53 12.44 -6.63
N GLY A 49 -7.63 11.79 -5.89
CA GLY A 49 -6.53 11.00 -6.45
C GLY A 49 -5.39 11.88 -6.93
N LEU A 50 -4.18 11.36 -6.84
CA LEU A 50 -2.98 12.14 -7.12
C LEU A 50 -2.71 12.17 -8.64
N PRO A 51 -2.48 13.35 -9.22
CA PRO A 51 -1.99 13.47 -10.58
C PRO A 51 -0.55 12.95 -10.71
N GLY A 52 -0.14 12.70 -11.96
CA GLY A 52 1.20 12.28 -12.32
C GLY A 52 2.23 13.40 -12.21
N ARG A 53 3.51 13.03 -12.33
CA ARG A 53 4.62 13.97 -12.21
C ARG A 53 4.54 15.10 -13.26
N PRO A 54 4.71 16.39 -12.87
CA PRO A 54 4.81 17.51 -13.79
C PRO A 54 5.98 17.40 -14.77
N SER A 55 5.80 17.91 -15.98
CA SER A 55 6.85 18.10 -16.99
C SER A 55 6.73 19.49 -17.60
N TRP A 56 7.78 20.30 -17.52
CA TRP A 56 7.81 21.63 -18.10
C TRP A 56 8.00 21.58 -19.61
N SER A 57 7.35 22.50 -20.34
CA SER A 57 7.77 22.81 -21.71
C SER A 57 9.17 23.45 -21.69
N PRO A 58 9.96 23.34 -22.78
CA PRO A 58 11.31 23.89 -22.83
C PRO A 58 11.40 25.40 -22.60
N ASP A 59 10.36 26.15 -22.96
CA ASP A 59 10.26 27.59 -22.73
C ASP A 59 9.82 27.96 -21.31
N GLY A 60 9.52 26.96 -20.46
CA GLY A 60 9.02 27.15 -19.10
C GLY A 60 7.63 27.79 -19.01
N ARG A 61 6.88 27.89 -20.10
CA ARG A 61 5.55 28.55 -20.11
C ARG A 61 4.41 27.59 -19.84
N ARG A 62 4.62 26.28 -20.02
CA ARG A 62 3.61 25.24 -19.83
C ARG A 62 4.10 24.15 -18.89
N ILE A 63 3.14 23.50 -18.25
CA ILE A 63 3.35 22.26 -17.50
C ILE A 63 2.39 21.20 -18.03
N ALA A 64 2.90 20.01 -18.36
CA ALA A 64 2.13 18.84 -18.72
C ALA A 64 2.21 17.77 -17.63
N PHE A 65 1.11 17.06 -17.36
CA PHE A 65 1.08 15.94 -16.41
C PHE A 65 -0.11 15.02 -16.68
N SER A 66 -0.09 13.81 -16.11
CA SER A 66 -1.24 12.90 -16.19
C SER A 66 -2.29 13.26 -15.13
N ASP A 67 -3.53 13.45 -15.52
CA ASP A 67 -4.67 13.66 -14.61
C ASP A 67 -5.79 12.65 -14.94
N ARG A 68 -6.81 12.54 -14.09
CA ARG A 68 -7.95 11.63 -14.30
C ARG A 68 -9.20 12.41 -14.67
N ASN A 69 -9.74 12.20 -15.87
CA ASN A 69 -11.03 12.78 -16.22
C ASN A 69 -12.20 11.96 -15.65
N ARG A 70 -12.91 12.48 -14.65
CA ARG A 70 -14.14 11.81 -14.19
C ARG A 70 -15.24 12.00 -15.23
N LEU A 71 -15.72 10.90 -15.81
CA LEU A 71 -16.66 10.95 -16.94
C LEU A 71 -18.10 11.25 -16.52
N ASN A 72 -18.50 10.90 -15.31
CA ASN A 72 -19.81 11.20 -14.75
C ASN A 72 -19.82 11.08 -13.23
N GLN A 73 -20.90 11.54 -12.59
CA GLN A 73 -21.06 11.47 -11.14
C GLN A 73 -21.32 10.05 -10.63
N ARG A 74 -21.83 9.15 -11.48
CA ARG A 74 -22.17 7.76 -11.10
C ARG A 74 -20.94 6.90 -10.83
N PHE A 75 -19.81 7.18 -11.49
CA PHE A 75 -18.60 6.38 -11.39
C PHE A 75 -17.37 7.25 -11.17
N ARG A 76 -16.50 6.82 -10.26
CA ARG A 76 -15.22 7.48 -10.00
C ARG A 76 -14.14 7.18 -11.06
N GLU A 77 -14.26 6.07 -11.79
CA GLU A 77 -13.25 5.71 -12.79
C GLU A 77 -13.29 6.63 -14.01
N GLY A 78 -12.09 7.01 -14.47
CA GLY A 78 -11.87 7.89 -15.60
C GLY A 78 -10.71 7.43 -16.48
N TYR A 79 -10.43 8.14 -17.55
CA TYR A 79 -9.20 7.95 -18.31
C TYR A 79 -8.05 8.74 -17.67
N ASN A 80 -6.84 8.18 -17.70
CA ASN A 80 -5.63 8.93 -17.42
C ASN A 80 -5.27 9.73 -18.67
N VAL A 81 -5.48 11.04 -18.60
CA VAL A 81 -5.35 12.00 -19.70
C VAL A 81 -4.12 12.89 -19.52
N ILE A 82 -3.64 13.48 -20.60
CA ILE A 82 -2.59 14.50 -20.58
C ILE A 82 -3.26 15.86 -20.35
N ARG A 83 -2.92 16.51 -19.24
CA ARG A 83 -3.35 17.88 -18.95
C ARG A 83 -2.17 18.83 -19.18
N VAL A 84 -2.39 19.89 -19.94
CA VAL A 84 -1.37 20.93 -20.21
C VAL A 84 -1.88 22.27 -19.72
N VAL A 85 -1.06 22.95 -18.93
CA VAL A 85 -1.44 24.15 -18.16
C VAL A 85 -0.56 25.33 -18.54
N ASP A 86 -1.16 26.50 -18.76
CA ASP A 86 -0.47 27.79 -18.83
C ASP A 86 0.07 28.19 -17.45
N THR A 87 1.38 28.41 -17.36
CA THR A 87 2.00 28.77 -16.08
C THR A 87 1.73 30.21 -15.68
N ALA A 88 1.33 31.09 -16.59
CA ALA A 88 0.97 32.47 -16.28
C ALA A 88 -0.51 32.57 -15.87
N THR A 89 -1.41 31.99 -16.66
CA THR A 89 -2.87 32.16 -16.50
C THR A 89 -3.56 31.05 -15.71
N GLY A 90 -2.95 29.87 -15.57
CA GLY A 90 -3.59 28.68 -15.01
C GLY A 90 -4.59 27.99 -15.95
N GLU A 91 -4.78 28.50 -17.18
CA GLU A 91 -5.66 27.90 -18.17
C GLU A 91 -5.15 26.51 -18.57
N ALA A 92 -6.05 25.53 -18.63
CA ALA A 92 -5.70 24.13 -18.88
C ALA A 92 -6.43 23.57 -20.10
N SER A 93 -5.71 22.75 -20.88
CA SER A 93 -6.27 21.89 -21.92
C SER A 93 -6.09 20.42 -21.56
N VAL A 94 -6.99 19.56 -22.03
CA VAL A 94 -7.02 18.13 -21.69
C VAL A 94 -7.03 17.31 -22.96
N HIS A 95 -6.11 16.36 -23.07
CA HIS A 95 -5.89 15.53 -24.25
C HIS A 95 -5.91 14.05 -23.85
N GLN A 96 -6.79 13.27 -24.45
CA GLN A 96 -6.66 11.81 -24.38
C GLN A 96 -5.53 11.36 -25.32
N PRO A 97 -4.66 10.42 -24.90
CA PRO A 97 -3.57 9.96 -25.75
C PRO A 97 -4.09 9.34 -27.05
N MET A 98 -5.19 8.60 -26.96
CA MET A 98 -5.96 8.05 -28.08
C MET A 98 -7.42 7.84 -27.63
N PRO A 99 -8.37 7.69 -28.58
CA PRO A 99 -9.74 7.33 -28.25
C PRO A 99 -9.82 6.09 -27.34
N HIS A 100 -10.48 6.25 -26.19
CA HIS A 100 -10.70 5.18 -25.21
C HIS A 100 -9.44 4.57 -24.59
N ALA A 101 -8.31 5.27 -24.65
CA ALA A 101 -7.05 4.87 -24.06
C ALA A 101 -6.66 5.79 -22.89
N SER A 102 -5.84 5.24 -21.99
CA SER A 102 -5.31 5.93 -20.82
C SER A 102 -3.81 5.80 -20.80
N LEU A 103 -3.11 6.83 -20.29
CA LEU A 103 -1.76 6.61 -19.77
C LEU A 103 -1.81 5.46 -18.75
N SER A 104 -0.80 4.61 -18.75
CA SER A 104 -0.86 3.34 -18.02
C SER A 104 -1.14 3.53 -16.54
N ASP A 105 -0.51 4.50 -15.87
CA ASP A 105 -0.80 4.90 -14.50
C ASP A 105 -0.52 6.40 -14.30
N ARG A 106 -0.69 6.91 -13.08
CA ARG A 106 -0.34 8.28 -12.70
C ARG A 106 0.90 8.35 -11.81
N GLY A 107 1.76 7.33 -11.86
CA GLY A 107 3.04 7.31 -11.16
C GLY A 107 4.19 7.59 -12.12
N ASN A 108 4.42 6.65 -13.03
CA ASN A 108 5.68 6.53 -13.77
C ASN A 108 5.48 6.62 -15.29
N SER A 109 4.26 6.94 -15.74
CA SER A 109 3.86 6.88 -17.15
C SER A 109 4.07 8.18 -17.94
N GLY A 110 4.61 9.25 -17.34
CA GLY A 110 4.73 10.57 -17.98
C GLY A 110 3.40 11.36 -17.96
N PRO A 111 3.20 12.31 -18.90
CA PRO A 111 4.01 12.63 -20.08
C PRO A 111 5.29 13.41 -19.76
N VAL A 112 6.27 13.35 -20.66
CA VAL A 112 7.53 14.12 -20.59
C VAL A 112 7.81 14.83 -21.91
N TRP A 113 7.95 16.15 -21.87
CA TRP A 113 8.32 16.99 -23.01
C TRP A 113 9.71 16.66 -23.56
N SER A 114 9.84 16.65 -24.89
CA SER A 114 11.15 16.66 -25.53
C SER A 114 11.82 18.04 -25.34
N PRO A 115 13.16 18.08 -25.17
CA PRO A 115 13.89 19.34 -25.03
C PRO A 115 13.70 20.33 -26.19
N ASP A 116 13.47 19.84 -27.41
CA ASP A 116 13.20 20.67 -28.60
C ASP A 116 11.76 21.20 -28.68
N GLY A 117 10.86 20.72 -27.82
CA GLY A 117 9.48 21.16 -27.80
C GLY A 117 8.55 20.49 -28.81
N SER A 118 9.03 19.53 -29.60
CA SER A 118 8.27 18.97 -30.72
C SER A 118 7.42 17.75 -30.36
N ALA A 119 7.65 17.13 -29.19
CA ALA A 119 7.01 15.89 -28.80
C ALA A 119 6.84 15.72 -27.30
N MET A 120 5.97 14.78 -26.93
CA MET A 120 5.88 14.22 -25.58
C MET A 120 6.04 12.70 -25.62
N ALA A 121 6.79 12.15 -24.67
CA ALA A 121 6.88 10.71 -24.42
C ALA A 121 5.99 10.33 -23.24
N PHE A 122 5.31 9.19 -23.32
CA PHE A 122 4.48 8.64 -22.25
C PHE A 122 4.32 7.13 -22.39
N VAL A 123 3.76 6.51 -21.35
CA VAL A 123 3.49 5.07 -21.31
C VAL A 123 2.00 4.82 -21.44
N MET A 124 1.63 3.92 -22.35
CA MET A 124 0.26 3.48 -22.57
C MET A 124 0.29 2.02 -23.04
N GLU A 125 -0.65 1.20 -22.55
CA GLU A 125 -0.61 -0.25 -22.73
C GLU A 125 0.75 -0.85 -22.30
N SER A 126 1.35 -0.29 -21.24
CA SER A 126 2.67 -0.65 -20.71
C SER A 126 3.82 -0.56 -21.72
N ALA A 127 3.65 0.12 -22.86
CA ALA A 127 4.70 0.37 -23.84
C ALA A 127 5.05 1.86 -23.87
N LEU A 128 6.23 2.20 -24.39
CA LEU A 128 6.64 3.58 -24.62
C LEU A 128 6.00 4.11 -25.90
N TRP A 129 5.45 5.31 -25.83
CA TRP A 129 4.86 6.03 -26.96
C TRP A 129 5.41 7.44 -27.04
N VAL A 130 5.46 7.98 -28.26
CA VAL A 130 5.83 9.36 -28.55
C VAL A 130 4.72 10.00 -29.37
N MET A 131 4.29 11.19 -28.98
CA MET A 131 3.28 11.98 -29.68
C MET A 131 3.84 13.33 -30.09
N PRO A 132 3.76 13.72 -31.37
CA PRO A 132 4.06 15.09 -31.79
C PRO A 132 3.11 16.09 -31.12
N VAL A 133 3.64 17.22 -30.67
CA VAL A 133 2.85 18.29 -30.05
C VAL A 133 3.21 19.65 -30.63
N SER A 134 2.25 20.57 -30.61
CA SER A 134 2.50 21.99 -30.86
C SER A 134 3.23 22.63 -29.68
N PRO A 135 3.78 23.86 -29.81
CA PRO A 135 4.36 24.60 -28.68
C PRO A 135 3.39 24.83 -27.51
N ARG A 136 2.08 24.75 -27.75
CA ARG A 136 1.05 24.83 -26.68
C ARG A 136 0.79 23.48 -26.00
N GLY A 137 1.47 22.41 -26.41
CA GLY A 137 1.29 21.05 -25.92
C GLY A 137 0.07 20.32 -26.47
N ALA A 138 -0.64 20.90 -27.46
CA ALA A 138 -1.74 20.21 -28.12
C ALA A 138 -1.21 19.16 -29.12
N PRO A 139 -1.81 17.96 -29.21
CA PRO A 139 -1.42 16.94 -30.18
C PRO A 139 -1.36 17.49 -31.61
N ALA A 140 -0.24 17.27 -32.28
CA ALA A 140 0.00 17.68 -33.67
C ALA A 140 0.05 16.49 -34.64
N GLY A 141 -0.16 15.27 -34.12
CA GLY A 141 -0.17 14.02 -34.88
C GLY A 141 -0.57 12.84 -33.99
N ALA A 142 -0.74 11.67 -34.60
CA ALA A 142 -1.03 10.45 -33.86
C ALA A 142 0.19 10.00 -33.02
N PRO A 143 -0.02 9.43 -31.82
CA PRO A 143 1.08 8.83 -31.07
C PRO A 143 1.59 7.56 -31.77
N VAL A 144 2.90 7.34 -31.70
CA VAL A 144 3.60 6.18 -32.26
C VAL A 144 4.18 5.35 -31.14
N ARG A 145 3.97 4.02 -31.19
CA ARG A 145 4.56 3.08 -30.24
C ARG A 145 6.04 2.90 -30.58
N ILE A 146 6.89 3.06 -29.56
CA ILE A 146 8.36 2.97 -29.70
C ILE A 146 8.88 1.61 -29.25
N THR A 147 8.22 0.95 -28.29
CA THR A 147 8.67 -0.33 -27.72
C THR A 147 7.59 -1.40 -27.74
N ASP A 148 8.02 -2.66 -27.87
CA ASP A 148 7.16 -3.83 -27.67
C ASP A 148 7.34 -4.48 -26.29
N GLU A 149 8.39 -4.08 -25.56
CA GLU A 149 8.64 -4.43 -24.15
C GLU A 149 7.96 -3.46 -23.17
N ALA A 150 7.88 -3.86 -21.90
CA ALA A 150 7.37 -3.02 -20.83
C ALA A 150 8.21 -1.73 -20.71
N ALA A 151 7.58 -0.58 -20.51
CA ALA A 151 8.28 0.69 -20.31
C ALA A 151 7.65 1.50 -19.18
N ASP A 152 8.50 2.13 -18.37
CA ASP A 152 8.17 3.06 -17.30
C ASP A 152 9.23 4.18 -17.21
N HIS A 153 8.93 5.28 -16.53
CA HIS A 153 9.85 6.40 -16.29
C HIS A 153 10.55 6.96 -17.56
N PRO A 154 9.82 7.32 -18.63
CA PRO A 154 10.46 7.86 -19.82
C PRO A 154 11.16 9.19 -19.55
N SER A 155 12.30 9.40 -20.20
CA SER A 155 13.05 10.66 -20.19
C SER A 155 13.79 10.85 -21.52
N TRP A 156 13.99 12.09 -21.93
CA TRP A 156 14.65 12.43 -23.19
C TRP A 156 16.13 12.73 -23.00
N SER A 157 16.95 12.37 -23.99
CA SER A 157 18.28 12.97 -24.15
C SER A 157 18.15 14.46 -24.51
N GLY A 158 19.15 15.26 -24.14
CA GLY A 158 19.15 16.71 -24.39
C GLY A 158 19.02 17.12 -25.86
N ASP A 159 19.40 16.23 -26.78
CA ASP A 159 19.26 16.42 -28.23
C ASP A 159 17.92 15.97 -28.81
N SER A 160 16.98 15.50 -27.97
CA SER A 160 15.65 14.99 -28.36
C SER A 160 15.65 13.79 -29.31
N ARG A 161 16.80 13.10 -29.47
CA ARG A 161 16.94 11.96 -30.39
C ARG A 161 16.76 10.59 -29.72
N HIS A 162 16.94 10.51 -28.42
CA HIS A 162 16.87 9.25 -27.68
C HIS A 162 15.98 9.37 -26.45
N LEU A 163 15.44 8.22 -26.06
CA LEU A 163 14.63 8.04 -24.86
C LEU A 163 15.32 7.03 -23.95
N LEU A 164 15.51 7.42 -22.69
CA LEU A 164 15.87 6.53 -21.61
C LEU A 164 14.59 6.15 -20.85
N TYR A 165 14.37 4.86 -20.63
CA TYR A 165 13.23 4.34 -19.89
C TYR A 165 13.65 3.14 -19.04
N GLU A 166 12.83 2.84 -18.05
CA GLU A 166 12.94 1.65 -17.22
C GLU A 166 12.08 0.53 -17.83
N SER A 167 12.62 -0.69 -17.85
CA SER A 167 11.93 -1.89 -18.32
C SER A 167 12.27 -3.05 -17.39
N SER A 168 11.36 -3.37 -16.47
CA SER A 168 11.42 -4.59 -15.66
C SER A 168 12.75 -4.77 -14.91
N GLY A 169 13.21 -3.72 -14.23
CA GLY A 169 14.47 -3.61 -13.50
C GLY A 169 15.67 -3.16 -14.32
N ARG A 170 15.52 -2.91 -15.63
CA ARG A 170 16.63 -2.55 -16.54
C ARG A 170 16.46 -1.14 -17.08
N LEU A 171 17.56 -0.39 -17.15
CA LEU A 171 17.58 0.86 -17.91
C LEU A 171 17.81 0.58 -19.39
N ARG A 172 16.98 1.18 -20.23
CA ARG A 172 16.96 0.96 -21.68
C ARG A 172 17.07 2.31 -22.38
N LEU A 173 17.86 2.36 -23.44
CA LEU A 173 18.00 3.50 -24.32
C LEU A 173 17.54 3.11 -25.72
N VAL A 174 16.69 3.92 -26.33
CA VAL A 174 16.16 3.72 -27.69
C VAL A 174 16.15 5.04 -28.45
N ALA A 175 16.34 5.00 -29.76
CA ALA A 175 16.13 6.18 -30.60
C ALA A 175 14.63 6.55 -30.65
N ARG A 176 14.33 7.82 -30.96
CA ARG A 176 12.96 8.33 -31.07
C ARG A 176 12.08 7.57 -32.07
N ASP A 177 12.69 6.93 -33.06
CA ASP A 177 12.01 6.12 -34.08
C ASP A 177 11.85 4.64 -33.69
N GLY A 178 12.31 4.25 -32.48
CA GLY A 178 12.29 2.87 -31.99
C GLY A 178 13.52 2.05 -32.36
N SER A 179 14.45 2.58 -33.17
CA SER A 179 15.65 1.86 -33.57
C SER A 179 16.73 1.85 -32.47
N GLY A 180 17.68 0.92 -32.58
CA GLY A 180 18.88 0.91 -31.75
C GLY A 180 18.66 0.66 -30.25
N ALA A 181 17.54 0.03 -29.87
CA ALA A 181 17.23 -0.26 -28.48
C ALA A 181 18.33 -1.10 -27.81
N ARG A 182 18.89 -0.61 -26.70
CA ARG A 182 19.95 -1.28 -25.94
C ARG A 182 19.79 -1.10 -24.45
N THR A 183 20.31 -2.05 -23.68
CA THR A 183 20.43 -1.90 -22.23
C THR A 183 21.55 -0.89 -21.93
N VAL A 184 21.29 0.00 -20.97
CA VAL A 184 22.31 0.88 -20.39
C VAL A 184 22.83 0.18 -19.14
N ASP A 185 24.04 -0.34 -19.23
CA ASP A 185 24.70 -0.93 -18.08
C ASP A 185 25.09 0.17 -17.09
N VAL A 186 24.45 0.16 -15.93
CA VAL A 186 24.85 0.97 -14.78
C VAL A 186 25.71 0.07 -13.89
N PRO A 187 27.04 0.27 -13.80
CA PRO A 187 27.94 -0.62 -13.08
C PRO A 187 27.85 -0.45 -11.55
N ILE A 188 26.65 -0.23 -11.01
CA ILE A 188 26.38 -0.21 -9.57
C ILE A 188 26.05 -1.64 -9.15
N ARG A 189 27.08 -2.40 -8.78
CA ARG A 189 26.89 -3.72 -8.17
C ARG A 189 26.84 -3.56 -6.66
N TYR A 190 25.63 -3.54 -6.09
CA TYR A 190 25.43 -3.62 -4.65
C TYR A 190 24.92 -5.01 -4.29
N ALA A 191 25.82 -5.89 -3.87
CA ALA A 191 25.45 -7.10 -3.15
C ALA A 191 25.73 -6.84 -1.68
N ARG A 192 24.69 -6.76 -0.84
CA ARG A 192 24.91 -6.87 0.60
C ARG A 192 25.35 -8.30 0.85
N ALA A 193 26.61 -8.50 1.22
CA ALA A 193 26.98 -9.72 1.91
C ALA A 193 26.07 -9.78 3.14
N ALA A 194 25.09 -10.68 3.13
CA ALA A 194 24.42 -11.05 4.36
C ALA A 194 25.50 -11.69 5.20
N SER A 195 26.20 -10.91 6.04
CA SER A 195 27.08 -11.49 7.05
C SER A 195 26.20 -12.49 7.78
N PRO A 196 26.49 -13.80 7.71
CA PRO A 196 25.65 -14.79 8.36
C PRO A 196 25.66 -14.39 9.83
N ARG A 197 24.50 -13.95 10.31
CA ARG A 197 24.33 -13.64 11.72
C ARG A 197 24.52 -14.97 12.45
N ARG A 198 25.62 -15.08 13.18
CA ARG A 198 25.96 -16.23 14.02
C ARG A 198 25.67 -15.97 15.48
N ASP A 199 25.11 -14.80 15.80
CA ASP A 199 24.70 -14.48 17.14
C ASP A 199 23.51 -15.35 17.54
N ILE A 200 23.56 -15.81 18.79
CA ILE A 200 22.46 -16.54 19.42
C ILE A 200 21.78 -15.54 20.36
N THR A 201 20.49 -15.31 20.13
CA THR A 201 19.66 -14.49 21.00
C THR A 201 18.65 -15.38 21.70
N ARG A 202 18.58 -15.32 23.02
CA ARG A 202 17.56 -16.00 23.83
C ARG A 202 16.56 -14.96 24.30
N VAL A 203 15.29 -15.17 23.97
CA VAL A 203 14.18 -14.35 24.47
C VAL A 203 13.52 -15.13 25.61
N HIS A 204 13.62 -14.62 26.84
CA HIS A 204 12.93 -15.19 28.00
C HIS A 204 11.53 -14.59 28.08
N ALA A 205 10.52 -15.35 27.70
CA ALA A 205 9.13 -14.93 27.68
C ALA A 205 8.40 -15.36 28.95
N GLY A 206 7.78 -14.41 29.66
CA GLY A 206 6.90 -14.72 30.79
C GLY A 206 5.70 -15.56 30.37
N ARG A 207 5.12 -15.20 29.23
CA ARG A 207 4.05 -15.94 28.54
C ARG A 207 4.36 -16.03 27.06
N LEU A 208 4.04 -17.16 26.45
CA LEU A 208 4.22 -17.42 25.03
C LEU A 208 2.96 -18.07 24.46
N TRP A 209 2.38 -17.42 23.44
CA TRP A 209 1.49 -18.09 22.51
C TRP A 209 2.23 -18.23 21.17
N ASP A 210 2.39 -19.45 20.67
CA ASP A 210 3.21 -19.72 19.49
C ASP A 210 2.41 -19.69 18.16
N GLY A 211 1.10 -19.50 18.21
CA GLY A 211 0.24 -19.45 17.03
C GLY A 211 -0.28 -20.79 16.54
N THR A 212 0.09 -21.92 17.17
CA THR A 212 -0.29 -23.28 16.73
C THR A 212 -1.60 -23.78 17.36
N GLY A 213 -1.93 -23.33 18.57
CA GLY A 213 -3.10 -23.79 19.33
C GLY A 213 -3.81 -22.69 20.11
N GLU A 214 -4.58 -23.07 21.14
CA GLU A 214 -5.18 -22.13 22.11
C GLU A 214 -4.29 -21.92 23.35
N GLU A 215 -3.33 -22.81 23.60
CA GLU A 215 -2.53 -22.84 24.83
C GLU A 215 -1.54 -21.67 24.91
N VAL A 216 -1.49 -21.03 26.08
CA VAL A 216 -0.48 -20.04 26.44
C VAL A 216 0.49 -20.70 27.42
N ARG A 217 1.74 -20.89 26.99
CA ARG A 217 2.80 -21.43 27.84
C ARG A 217 3.39 -20.32 28.70
N THR A 218 3.87 -20.66 29.89
CA THR A 218 4.50 -19.72 30.82
C THR A 218 5.97 -20.05 31.00
N ASP A 219 6.79 -19.03 31.23
CA ASP A 219 8.21 -19.15 31.53
C ASP A 219 8.96 -19.97 30.45
N VAL A 220 9.06 -19.39 29.25
CA VAL A 220 9.56 -20.06 28.05
C VAL A 220 10.73 -19.29 27.45
N ASP A 221 11.76 -20.00 27.01
CA ASP A 221 12.83 -19.45 26.18
C ASP A 221 12.56 -19.69 24.69
N VAL A 222 12.62 -18.63 23.90
CA VAL A 222 12.72 -18.70 22.43
C VAL A 222 14.17 -18.45 22.04
N VAL A 223 14.85 -19.46 21.52
CA VAL A 223 16.25 -19.39 21.12
C VAL A 223 16.33 -19.13 19.62
N VAL A 224 17.02 -18.05 19.24
CA VAL A 224 17.18 -17.57 17.87
C VAL A 224 18.65 -17.65 17.49
N ALA A 225 18.97 -18.39 16.44
CA ALA A 225 20.31 -18.40 15.84
C ALA A 225 20.27 -17.62 14.53
N GLY A 226 20.93 -16.46 14.52
CA GLY A 226 20.93 -15.53 13.41
C GLY A 226 19.54 -14.94 13.12
N ARG A 227 18.79 -15.60 12.24
CA ARG A 227 17.45 -15.19 11.80
C ARG A 227 16.36 -16.23 12.02
N ARG A 228 16.70 -17.45 12.43
CA ARG A 228 15.74 -18.55 12.61
C ARG A 228 15.62 -18.93 14.07
N ILE A 229 14.42 -19.31 14.47
CA ILE A 229 14.14 -19.93 15.76
C ILE A 229 14.75 -21.33 15.71
N VAL A 230 15.60 -21.67 16.66
CA VAL A 230 16.23 -23.01 16.76
C VAL A 230 15.65 -23.84 17.88
N ALA A 231 15.05 -23.21 18.90
CA ALA A 231 14.36 -23.90 19.98
C ALA A 231 13.28 -23.02 20.62
N VAL A 232 12.24 -23.66 21.14
CA VAL A 232 11.23 -23.07 22.02
C VAL A 232 11.04 -24.02 23.20
N GLU A 233 11.62 -23.68 24.34
CA GLU A 233 11.83 -24.61 25.47
C GLU A 233 11.45 -23.97 26.80
N PRO A 234 11.07 -24.75 27.84
CA PRO A 234 10.89 -24.19 29.19
C PRO A 234 12.12 -23.42 29.65
N HIS A 235 11.91 -22.26 30.26
CA HIS A 235 13.01 -21.44 30.77
C HIS A 235 13.80 -22.18 31.83
N ARG A 236 15.12 -21.99 31.82
CA ARG A 236 16.04 -22.56 32.80
C ARG A 236 16.99 -21.46 33.29
N ALA A 237 16.88 -21.12 34.57
CA ALA A 237 17.76 -20.13 35.18
C ALA A 237 19.24 -20.51 34.97
N GLY A 238 20.04 -19.58 34.44
CA GLY A 238 21.45 -19.81 34.14
C GLY A 238 21.73 -20.63 32.86
N ALA A 239 20.73 -20.98 32.05
CA ALA A 239 20.92 -21.71 30.79
C ALA A 239 21.49 -20.86 29.64
N GLY A 240 21.68 -19.55 29.84
CA GLY A 240 22.40 -18.70 28.90
C GLY A 240 23.84 -19.16 28.75
N ARG A 241 24.22 -19.64 27.58
CA ARG A 241 25.62 -20.02 27.30
C ARG A 241 26.46 -18.75 27.12
N THR A 242 27.75 -18.84 27.46
CA THR A 242 28.71 -17.76 27.20
C THR A 242 28.64 -17.34 25.72
N GLY A 243 28.33 -16.06 25.47
CA GLY A 243 28.17 -15.52 24.11
C GLY A 243 26.73 -15.45 23.58
N GLU A 244 25.72 -15.93 24.32
CA GLU A 244 24.31 -15.69 24.00
C GLU A 244 23.87 -14.29 24.46
N LYS A 245 23.09 -13.59 23.62
CA LYS A 245 22.41 -12.35 23.98
C LYS A 245 21.07 -12.67 24.63
N LEU A 246 20.90 -12.36 25.90
CA LEU A 246 19.60 -12.44 26.57
C LEU A 246 18.77 -11.19 26.25
N VAL A 247 17.52 -11.40 25.87
CA VAL A 247 16.48 -10.37 25.74
C VAL A 247 15.34 -10.74 26.69
N ASP A 248 15.15 -9.92 27.71
CA ASP A 248 14.18 -10.18 28.76
C ASP A 248 12.78 -9.72 28.35
N ALA A 249 11.84 -10.66 28.39
CA ALA A 249 10.39 -10.48 28.25
C ALA A 249 9.64 -11.26 29.36
N SER A 250 10.29 -11.51 30.51
CA SER A 250 9.77 -12.32 31.62
C SER A 250 8.48 -11.76 32.24
N ALA A 251 8.25 -10.45 32.13
CA ALA A 251 7.00 -9.81 32.54
C ALA A 251 5.93 -9.75 31.43
N ALA A 252 6.29 -10.06 30.19
CA ALA A 252 5.48 -9.80 29.01
C ALA A 252 4.85 -11.07 28.41
N THR A 253 3.99 -10.87 27.41
CA THR A 253 3.50 -11.95 26.54
C THR A 253 4.16 -11.85 25.17
N VAL A 254 4.72 -12.95 24.69
CA VAL A 254 5.27 -13.08 23.35
C VAL A 254 4.25 -13.79 22.45
N VAL A 255 3.98 -13.21 21.29
CA VAL A 255 3.13 -13.77 20.23
C VAL A 255 3.90 -13.77 18.90
N PRO A 256 3.49 -14.55 17.87
CA PRO A 256 4.09 -14.44 16.55
C PRO A 256 3.96 -13.01 16.03
N GLY A 257 4.91 -12.59 15.21
CA GLY A 257 4.90 -11.26 14.61
C GLY A 257 3.59 -11.01 13.86
N LEU A 258 2.97 -9.85 14.09
CA LEU A 258 1.66 -9.57 13.51
C LEU A 258 1.78 -9.29 12.01
N TRP A 259 0.72 -9.63 11.29
CA TRP A 259 0.52 -9.38 9.88
C TRP A 259 -0.58 -8.35 9.67
N ASP A 260 -0.36 -7.45 8.72
CA ASP A 260 -1.42 -6.68 8.08
C ASP A 260 -1.58 -7.18 6.64
N ALA A 261 -2.64 -7.95 6.37
CA ALA A 261 -2.82 -8.66 5.10
C ALA A 261 -3.35 -7.79 3.96
N HIS A 262 -3.61 -6.50 4.20
CA HIS A 262 -4.01 -5.56 3.16
C HIS A 262 -3.64 -4.14 3.53
N THR A 263 -2.60 -3.62 2.88
CA THR A 263 -2.25 -2.20 2.90
C THR A 263 -1.93 -1.66 1.50
N HIS A 264 -1.72 -0.36 1.41
CA HIS A 264 -1.31 0.38 0.23
C HIS A 264 -0.14 1.30 0.61
N PRO A 265 1.11 0.84 0.53
CA PRO A 265 2.25 1.62 0.98
C PRO A 265 2.46 2.85 0.08
N TRP A 266 2.28 4.04 0.66
CA TRP A 266 2.45 5.34 0.00
C TRP A 266 3.48 6.16 0.76
N GLN A 267 4.76 5.85 0.59
CA GLN A 267 5.79 6.50 1.41
C GLN A 267 5.97 7.98 1.11
N TYR A 268 5.46 8.51 -0.01
CA TYR A 268 5.50 9.94 -0.26
C TYR A 268 4.63 10.76 0.72
N THR A 269 3.68 10.14 1.45
CA THR A 269 2.86 10.85 2.46
C THR A 269 3.39 10.69 3.90
N TYR A 270 3.93 9.52 4.26
CA TYR A 270 4.46 9.24 5.62
C TYR A 270 5.99 9.33 5.71
N GLY A 271 6.70 9.15 4.59
CA GLY A 271 8.13 8.83 4.57
C GLY A 271 8.42 7.49 5.25
N GLY A 272 9.62 7.35 5.82
CA GLY A 272 10.02 6.17 6.60
C GLY A 272 9.21 5.97 7.90
N ARG A 273 8.39 6.96 8.31
CA ARG A 273 7.49 6.80 9.46
C ARG A 273 6.44 5.72 9.21
N GLN A 274 6.04 5.47 7.96
CA GLN A 274 5.01 4.48 7.64
C GLN A 274 5.38 3.09 8.15
N THR A 275 6.55 2.60 7.74
CA THR A 275 7.02 1.25 8.05
C THR A 275 7.50 1.15 9.50
N THR A 276 8.04 2.25 10.03
CA THR A 276 8.38 2.39 11.45
C THR A 276 7.14 2.27 12.34
N LEU A 277 6.05 2.94 11.97
CA LEU A 277 4.77 2.91 12.69
C LEU A 277 4.20 1.49 12.75
N MET A 278 4.28 0.74 11.66
CA MET A 278 3.86 -0.65 11.59
C MET A 278 4.64 -1.53 12.58
N LEU A 279 5.99 -1.45 12.58
CA LEU A 279 6.81 -2.16 13.57
C LEU A 279 6.48 -1.73 15.01
N ALA A 280 6.28 -0.42 15.24
CA ALA A 280 5.95 0.11 16.57
C ALA A 280 4.58 -0.35 17.10
N TYR A 281 3.71 -0.88 16.23
CA TYR A 281 2.45 -1.53 16.56
C TYR A 281 2.51 -3.07 16.46
N GLY A 282 3.69 -3.69 16.39
CA GLY A 282 3.76 -5.15 16.39
C GLY A 282 3.69 -5.81 15.01
N VAL A 283 3.58 -5.06 13.92
CA VAL A 283 3.43 -5.61 12.57
C VAL A 283 4.81 -5.88 11.98
N THR A 284 5.13 -7.16 11.79
CA THR A 284 6.43 -7.63 11.27
C THR A 284 6.37 -8.03 9.80
N SER A 285 5.18 -8.30 9.29
CA SER A 285 4.92 -8.64 7.88
C SER A 285 3.69 -7.89 7.38
N ASN A 286 3.69 -7.45 6.13
CA ASN A 286 2.55 -6.76 5.54
C ASN A 286 2.40 -7.09 4.07
N VAL A 287 1.17 -7.04 3.60
CA VAL A 287 0.81 -7.36 2.22
C VAL A 287 0.23 -6.11 1.56
N SER A 288 0.90 -5.64 0.51
CA SER A 288 0.37 -4.60 -0.34
C SER A 288 -0.51 -5.22 -1.42
N LEU A 289 -1.81 -4.93 -1.39
CA LEU A 289 -2.78 -5.36 -2.42
C LEU A 289 -3.12 -4.24 -3.41
N GLY A 290 -2.15 -3.35 -3.62
CA GLY A 290 -2.09 -2.30 -4.64
C GLY A 290 -1.02 -1.27 -4.28
N GLY A 291 -0.25 -0.83 -5.26
CA GLY A 291 0.81 0.17 -5.08
C GLY A 291 1.52 0.45 -6.39
N PHE A 292 2.57 1.27 -6.36
CA PHE A 292 3.45 1.45 -7.52
C PHE A 292 4.54 0.38 -7.50
N ALA A 293 4.74 -0.33 -8.62
CA ALA A 293 5.65 -1.50 -8.69
C ALA A 293 7.03 -1.20 -8.13
N HIS A 294 7.67 -0.16 -8.68
CA HIS A 294 9.03 0.23 -8.35
C HIS A 294 9.16 0.80 -6.93
N GLU A 295 8.10 1.41 -6.40
CA GLU A 295 8.07 1.83 -5.01
C GLU A 295 8.00 0.61 -4.07
N GLY A 296 7.17 -0.39 -4.40
CA GLY A 296 7.10 -1.65 -3.68
C GLY A 296 8.45 -2.37 -3.63
N VAL A 297 9.11 -2.50 -4.78
CA VAL A 297 10.47 -3.07 -4.89
C VAL A 297 11.46 -2.28 -4.05
N ARG A 298 11.49 -0.95 -4.18
CA ARG A 298 12.37 -0.07 -3.38
C ARG A 298 12.16 -0.28 -1.87
N ILE A 299 10.92 -0.37 -1.40
CA ILE A 299 10.60 -0.57 0.02
C ILE A 299 11.10 -1.95 0.46
N ARG A 300 10.76 -3.01 -0.28
CA ARG A 300 11.18 -4.39 0.00
C ARG A 300 12.70 -4.49 0.11
N GLU A 301 13.42 -3.94 -0.85
CA GLU A 301 14.89 -3.94 -0.87
C GLU A 301 15.48 -3.07 0.25
N SER A 302 14.89 -1.90 0.54
CA SER A 302 15.35 -1.03 1.63
C SER A 302 15.20 -1.69 3.00
N VAL A 303 14.10 -2.40 3.22
CA VAL A 303 13.86 -3.18 4.45
C VAL A 303 14.82 -4.38 4.52
N ALA A 304 14.93 -5.17 3.44
CA ALA A 304 15.83 -6.32 3.40
C ALA A 304 17.31 -5.93 3.59
N ALA A 305 17.71 -4.77 3.07
CA ALA A 305 19.05 -4.21 3.25
C ALA A 305 19.27 -3.55 4.62
N GLY A 306 18.22 -3.41 5.45
CA GLY A 306 18.30 -2.73 6.74
C GLY A 306 18.47 -1.20 6.63
N ARG A 307 18.23 -0.60 5.46
CA ARG A 307 18.25 0.86 5.26
C ARG A 307 16.96 1.52 5.72
N LEU A 308 15.88 0.75 5.81
CA LEU A 308 14.58 1.17 6.28
C LEU A 308 14.10 0.20 7.36
N ALA A 309 13.76 0.71 8.55
CA ALA A 309 13.07 -0.08 9.55
C ALA A 309 11.62 -0.31 9.07
N GLY A 310 11.22 -1.58 8.94
CA GLY A 310 9.89 -1.91 8.47
C GLY A 310 9.54 -3.39 8.54
N PRO A 311 8.25 -3.72 8.40
CA PRO A 311 7.81 -5.08 8.18
C PRO A 311 8.35 -5.63 6.84
N ARG A 312 8.41 -6.95 6.73
CA ARG A 312 8.57 -7.64 5.45
C ARG A 312 7.37 -7.33 4.56
N LEU A 313 7.63 -6.80 3.35
CA LEU A 313 6.60 -6.44 2.40
C LEU A 313 6.42 -7.53 1.34
N PHE A 314 5.21 -8.06 1.26
CA PHE A 314 4.70 -8.81 0.11
C PHE A 314 3.95 -7.83 -0.80
N SER A 315 4.21 -7.81 -2.11
CA SER A 315 3.70 -6.77 -3.01
C SER A 315 3.03 -7.30 -4.26
N THR A 316 1.97 -6.59 -4.67
CA THR A 316 1.21 -6.81 -5.91
C THR A 316 1.55 -5.84 -7.03
N GLY A 317 2.37 -4.81 -6.77
CA GLY A 317 2.48 -3.65 -7.65
C GLY A 317 1.12 -3.03 -7.99
N GLU A 318 0.95 -2.58 -9.23
CA GLU A 318 -0.26 -1.88 -9.66
C GLU A 318 -1.49 -2.78 -9.77
N LEU A 319 -2.66 -2.17 -9.58
CA LEU A 319 -3.95 -2.83 -9.81
C LEU A 319 -4.18 -2.99 -11.32
N ILE A 320 -4.29 -4.21 -11.85
CA ILE A 320 -4.55 -4.43 -13.27
C ILE A 320 -6.04 -4.19 -13.56
N ASP A 321 -6.34 -3.25 -14.46
CA ASP A 321 -7.70 -2.81 -14.70
C ASP A 321 -7.99 -2.57 -16.20
N GLY A 322 -9.25 -2.29 -16.52
CA GLY A 322 -9.65 -1.84 -17.85
C GLY A 322 -9.12 -0.45 -18.20
N SER A 323 -9.51 0.09 -19.35
CA SER A 323 -9.00 1.37 -19.86
C SER A 323 -9.40 2.60 -19.03
N ARG A 324 -10.26 2.43 -18.03
CA ARG A 324 -10.68 3.48 -17.10
C ARG A 324 -10.34 3.04 -15.68
N VAL A 325 -9.60 3.88 -14.96
CA VAL A 325 -9.09 3.59 -13.62
C VAL A 325 -9.51 4.67 -12.63
N SER A 326 -9.64 4.31 -11.37
CA SER A 326 -9.90 5.25 -10.28
C SER A 326 -8.59 5.72 -9.64
N TYR A 327 -7.81 4.79 -9.10
CA TYR A 327 -6.63 5.08 -8.29
C TYR A 327 -5.41 5.40 -9.14
N SER A 328 -4.48 6.19 -8.60
CA SER A 328 -3.23 6.57 -9.29
C SER A 328 -2.34 5.36 -9.57
N MET A 329 -2.39 4.36 -8.68
CA MET A 329 -1.74 3.05 -8.80
C MET A 329 -2.54 2.01 -9.63
N GLY A 330 -3.62 2.43 -10.29
CA GLY A 330 -4.37 1.57 -11.21
C GLY A 330 -3.70 1.57 -12.58
N ARG A 331 -3.33 0.39 -13.07
CA ARG A 331 -2.74 0.22 -14.39
C ARG A 331 -3.79 -0.12 -15.45
N ALA A 332 -4.00 0.83 -16.36
CA ALA A 332 -5.06 0.78 -17.36
C ALA A 332 -4.68 -0.03 -18.61
N HIS A 333 -5.60 -0.90 -19.04
CA HIS A 333 -5.43 -1.72 -20.25
C HIS A 333 -6.70 -1.83 -21.10
N ARG A 334 -6.50 -1.85 -22.42
CA ARG A 334 -7.53 -2.17 -23.42
C ARG A 334 -7.14 -3.38 -24.27
N THR A 335 -5.85 -3.74 -24.31
CA THR A 335 -5.32 -4.77 -25.22
C THR A 335 -4.64 -5.91 -24.48
N ARG A 336 -4.67 -7.12 -25.06
CA ARG A 336 -3.95 -8.28 -24.52
C ARG A 336 -2.44 -8.06 -24.48
N ASP A 337 -1.88 -7.37 -25.47
CA ASP A 337 -0.44 -7.09 -25.48
C ASP A 337 -0.01 -6.17 -24.33
N GLY A 338 -0.85 -5.19 -23.97
CA GLY A 338 -0.60 -4.34 -22.82
C GLY A 338 -0.64 -5.11 -21.50
N VAL A 339 -1.62 -5.99 -21.34
CA VAL A 339 -1.74 -6.87 -20.16
C VAL A 339 -0.55 -7.82 -20.09
N ARG A 340 -0.16 -8.43 -21.20
CA ARG A 340 1.02 -9.31 -21.28
C ARG A 340 2.29 -8.59 -20.82
N ARG A 341 2.55 -7.36 -21.28
CA ARG A 341 3.70 -6.57 -20.81
C ARG A 341 3.64 -6.28 -19.30
N THR A 342 2.46 -5.98 -18.76
CA THR A 342 2.29 -5.78 -17.32
C THR A 342 2.58 -7.06 -16.54
N LEU A 343 2.10 -8.21 -17.01
CA LEU A 343 2.33 -9.50 -16.35
C LEU A 343 3.79 -9.95 -16.47
N GLN A 344 4.45 -9.69 -17.60
CA GLN A 344 5.90 -9.90 -17.73
C GLN A 344 6.70 -9.04 -16.75
N ARG A 345 6.29 -7.78 -16.55
CA ARG A 345 6.88 -6.91 -15.53
C ARG A 345 6.64 -7.46 -14.12
N ALA A 346 5.43 -7.98 -13.83
CA ALA A 346 5.12 -8.61 -12.55
C ALA A 346 6.04 -9.82 -12.26
N VAL A 347 6.29 -10.67 -13.26
CA VAL A 347 7.25 -11.79 -13.17
C VAL A 347 8.66 -11.27 -12.91
N ALA A 348 9.11 -10.28 -13.67
CA ALA A 348 10.48 -9.77 -13.55
C ALA A 348 10.76 -9.02 -12.23
N LEU A 349 9.73 -8.41 -11.64
CA LEU A 349 9.82 -7.71 -10.37
C LEU A 349 9.43 -8.59 -9.16
N ASP A 350 9.16 -9.88 -9.40
CA ASP A 350 8.88 -10.89 -8.37
C ASP A 350 7.68 -10.49 -7.50
N TYR A 351 6.50 -10.36 -8.11
CA TYR A 351 5.27 -10.03 -7.40
C TYR A 351 4.78 -11.22 -6.56
N ASP A 352 4.36 -10.93 -5.33
CA ASP A 352 3.86 -11.92 -4.36
C ASP A 352 2.35 -12.18 -4.50
N PHE A 353 1.66 -11.42 -5.36
CA PHE A 353 0.24 -11.57 -5.65
C PHE A 353 -0.13 -10.80 -6.94
N VAL A 354 -1.17 -11.23 -7.67
CA VAL A 354 -1.68 -10.48 -8.83
C VAL A 354 -3.09 -9.96 -8.58
N LYS A 355 -3.25 -8.63 -8.53
CA LYS A 355 -4.53 -7.99 -8.23
C LYS A 355 -5.19 -7.43 -9.49
N THR A 356 -6.44 -7.79 -9.72
CA THR A 356 -7.32 -7.17 -10.71
C THR A 356 -8.33 -6.24 -10.05
N TYR A 357 -8.85 -5.27 -10.80
CA TYR A 357 -9.74 -4.26 -10.22
C TYR A 357 -11.12 -4.17 -10.90
N VAL A 358 -11.95 -3.28 -10.37
CA VAL A 358 -13.42 -3.25 -10.55
C VAL A 358 -13.90 -2.96 -11.97
N ARG A 359 -12.99 -2.67 -12.91
CA ARG A 359 -13.28 -2.48 -14.33
C ARG A 359 -12.53 -3.46 -15.23
N ALA A 360 -11.79 -4.42 -14.68
CA ALA A 360 -11.11 -5.44 -15.43
C ALA A 360 -12.17 -6.33 -16.11
N PRO A 361 -12.23 -6.40 -17.45
CA PRO A 361 -13.08 -7.37 -18.11
C PRO A 361 -12.60 -8.80 -17.80
N ALA A 362 -13.50 -9.77 -17.93
CA ALA A 362 -13.23 -11.18 -17.59
C ALA A 362 -11.96 -11.74 -18.26
N TRP A 363 -11.65 -11.33 -19.49
CA TRP A 363 -10.43 -11.77 -20.17
C TRP A 363 -9.14 -11.24 -19.52
N ILE A 364 -9.14 -10.04 -18.92
CA ILE A 364 -8.01 -9.54 -18.13
C ILE A 364 -7.88 -10.35 -16.85
N MET A 365 -9.00 -10.62 -16.18
CA MET A 365 -9.01 -11.42 -14.95
C MET A 365 -8.49 -12.84 -15.20
N ALA A 366 -8.89 -13.47 -16.31
CA ALA A 366 -8.39 -14.79 -16.70
C ALA A 366 -6.90 -14.78 -17.03
N GLU A 367 -6.40 -13.77 -17.75
CA GLU A 367 -4.96 -13.64 -18.02
C GLU A 367 -4.14 -13.41 -16.76
N ALA A 368 -4.63 -12.57 -15.85
CA ALA A 368 -4.01 -12.32 -14.56
C ALA A 368 -3.96 -13.57 -13.69
N THR A 369 -5.06 -14.34 -13.63
CA THR A 369 -5.13 -15.61 -12.87
C THR A 369 -4.13 -16.62 -13.41
N ARG A 370 -4.14 -16.85 -14.72
CA ARG A 370 -3.20 -17.77 -15.37
C ARG A 370 -1.74 -17.37 -15.12
N ALA A 371 -1.41 -16.07 -15.21
CA ALA A 371 -0.05 -15.62 -14.95
C ALA A 371 0.35 -15.75 -13.47
N ALA A 372 -0.57 -15.48 -12.54
CA ALA A 372 -0.33 -15.66 -11.11
C ALA A 372 0.01 -17.12 -10.78
N HIS A 373 -0.78 -18.06 -11.28
CA HIS A 373 -0.60 -19.48 -11.01
C HIS A 373 0.55 -20.11 -11.81
N ASP A 374 0.59 -19.90 -13.13
CA ASP A 374 1.52 -20.61 -14.02
C ASP A 374 2.93 -19.99 -14.03
N LEU A 375 3.05 -18.67 -13.85
CA LEU A 375 4.32 -17.96 -14.03
C LEU A 375 4.95 -17.49 -12.73
N LEU A 376 4.14 -17.16 -11.72
CA LEU A 376 4.59 -16.64 -10.44
C LEU A 376 4.45 -17.67 -9.30
N GLY A 377 3.49 -18.59 -9.39
CA GLY A 377 3.16 -19.50 -8.29
C GLY A 377 2.56 -18.77 -7.07
N VAL A 378 1.85 -17.66 -7.29
CA VAL A 378 1.31 -16.79 -6.23
C VAL A 378 -0.21 -16.66 -6.31
N PRO A 379 -0.88 -16.24 -5.23
CA PRO A 379 -2.32 -16.03 -5.27
C PRO A 379 -2.72 -14.83 -6.14
N THR A 380 -3.98 -14.82 -6.59
CA THR A 380 -4.61 -13.70 -7.28
C THR A 380 -5.98 -13.39 -6.69
N GLY A 381 -6.46 -12.17 -6.91
CA GLY A 381 -7.79 -11.78 -6.46
C GLY A 381 -8.26 -10.47 -7.02
N SER A 382 -9.48 -10.10 -6.60
CA SER A 382 -10.17 -8.89 -7.03
C SER A 382 -11.05 -8.34 -5.91
N HIS A 383 -11.89 -7.37 -6.23
CA HIS A 383 -13.06 -6.98 -5.44
C HIS A 383 -14.31 -7.78 -5.86
N LEU A 384 -14.26 -8.46 -7.00
CA LEU A 384 -15.38 -9.17 -7.59
C LEU A 384 -15.43 -10.60 -7.05
N LEU A 385 -16.54 -10.96 -6.41
CA LEU A 385 -16.76 -12.30 -5.85
C LEU A 385 -17.01 -13.34 -6.96
N SER A 386 -18.22 -13.34 -7.54
CA SER A 386 -18.62 -14.39 -8.49
C SER A 386 -17.73 -14.44 -9.74
N PRO A 387 -17.35 -13.30 -10.36
CA PRO A 387 -16.37 -13.32 -11.45
C PRO A 387 -14.98 -13.80 -11.01
N GLY A 388 -14.54 -13.47 -9.79
CA GLY A 388 -13.26 -13.94 -9.27
C GLY A 388 -13.23 -15.46 -9.15
N VAL A 389 -14.22 -16.02 -8.46
CA VAL A 389 -14.39 -17.47 -8.30
C VAL A 389 -14.50 -18.18 -9.65
N GLY A 390 -15.40 -17.70 -10.53
CA GLY A 390 -15.65 -18.33 -11.83
C GLY A 390 -14.46 -18.28 -12.80
N LEU A 391 -13.48 -17.43 -12.54
CA LEU A 391 -12.25 -17.31 -13.34
C LEU A 391 -11.02 -17.91 -12.64
N GLY A 392 -11.22 -18.58 -11.50
CA GLY A 392 -10.18 -19.28 -10.76
C GLY A 392 -9.32 -18.39 -9.85
N GLN A 393 -9.76 -17.19 -9.49
CA GLN A 393 -9.03 -16.38 -8.50
C GLN A 393 -9.15 -16.99 -7.09
N ASP A 394 -8.18 -16.70 -6.23
CA ASP A 394 -8.06 -17.33 -4.92
C ASP A 394 -8.82 -16.60 -3.81
N LEU A 395 -8.97 -15.27 -3.94
CA LEU A 395 -9.58 -14.46 -2.91
C LEU A 395 -10.22 -13.15 -3.39
N THR A 396 -11.06 -12.59 -2.53
CA THR A 396 -11.47 -11.17 -2.57
C THR A 396 -10.89 -10.36 -1.42
N THR A 397 -10.83 -9.04 -1.61
CA THR A 397 -10.59 -8.08 -0.53
C THR A 397 -11.85 -7.29 -0.23
N HIS A 398 -12.08 -7.03 1.05
CA HIS A 398 -13.25 -6.36 1.62
C HIS A 398 -14.58 -7.07 1.33
N TRP A 399 -15.32 -7.38 2.38
CA TRP A 399 -16.71 -7.81 2.21
C TRP A 399 -17.58 -6.75 1.52
N ARG A 400 -17.34 -5.46 1.81
CA ARG A 400 -18.11 -4.32 1.26
C ARG A 400 -17.53 -3.68 0.02
N ALA A 401 -16.63 -4.39 -0.68
CA ALA A 401 -15.98 -3.85 -1.87
C ALA A 401 -16.99 -3.41 -2.93
N SER A 402 -16.70 -2.31 -3.63
CA SER A 402 -17.43 -1.92 -4.82
C SER A 402 -17.36 -3.02 -5.88
N GLN A 403 -18.52 -3.48 -6.36
CA GLN A 403 -18.65 -4.42 -7.47
C GLN A 403 -19.44 -3.74 -8.60
N ARG A 404 -18.96 -3.87 -9.84
CA ARG A 404 -19.50 -3.18 -11.02
C ARG A 404 -20.16 -4.13 -12.03
N SER A 405 -19.92 -5.43 -11.90
CA SER A 405 -20.57 -6.44 -12.73
C SER A 405 -22.07 -6.50 -12.45
N GLU A 406 -22.83 -7.06 -13.38
CA GLU A 406 -24.30 -7.12 -13.35
C GLU A 406 -24.87 -7.91 -12.15
N TYR A 407 -24.01 -8.61 -11.40
CA TYR A 407 -24.37 -9.54 -10.33
C TYR A 407 -24.24 -8.98 -8.90
N GLY A 408 -24.45 -7.67 -8.73
CA GLY A 408 -24.69 -7.04 -7.41
C GLY A 408 -23.49 -6.91 -6.48
N ARG A 409 -23.70 -6.28 -5.32
CA ARG A 409 -22.72 -6.22 -4.21
C ARG A 409 -22.84 -7.49 -3.38
N GLY A 410 -21.76 -7.91 -2.72
CA GLY A 410 -21.78 -9.02 -1.73
C GLY A 410 -22.61 -8.74 -0.47
N HIS A 411 -23.36 -7.63 -0.42
CA HIS A 411 -24.25 -7.26 0.67
C HIS A 411 -25.40 -6.36 0.21
N THR A 412 -26.47 -6.34 1.01
CA THR A 412 -27.57 -5.37 0.93
C THR A 412 -27.13 -3.99 1.46
N PRO A 413 -27.87 -2.90 1.17
CA PRO A 413 -27.63 -1.58 1.79
C PRO A 413 -27.70 -1.60 3.33
N THR A 414 -28.46 -2.53 3.90
CA THR A 414 -28.59 -2.76 5.35
C THR A 414 -27.47 -3.62 5.93
N GLY A 415 -26.50 -4.08 5.12
CA GLY A 415 -25.33 -4.82 5.61
C GLY A 415 -25.57 -6.33 5.81
N HIS A 416 -26.49 -6.94 5.06
CA HIS A 416 -26.66 -8.39 5.08
C HIS A 416 -26.09 -9.03 3.82
N ALA A 417 -25.42 -10.17 3.96
CA ALA A 417 -25.02 -11.01 2.83
C ALA A 417 -26.05 -12.13 2.62
N TYR A 418 -26.34 -12.44 1.36
CA TYR A 418 -27.21 -13.56 0.98
C TYR A 418 -26.53 -14.91 1.24
N GLN A 419 -27.28 -16.01 1.11
CA GLN A 419 -26.80 -17.37 1.35
C GLN A 419 -25.67 -17.77 0.40
N ASP A 420 -25.83 -17.50 -0.88
CA ASP A 420 -24.83 -17.74 -1.94
C ASP A 420 -23.46 -17.13 -1.61
N VAL A 421 -23.41 -15.89 -1.12
CA VAL A 421 -22.17 -15.22 -0.70
C VAL A 421 -21.50 -16.00 0.43
N ARG A 422 -22.28 -16.44 1.43
CA ARG A 422 -21.77 -17.19 2.58
C ARG A 422 -21.24 -18.57 2.18
N GLU A 423 -21.98 -19.29 1.35
CA GLU A 423 -21.60 -20.62 0.86
C GLU A 423 -20.36 -20.57 -0.02
N THR A 424 -20.23 -19.53 -0.84
CA THR A 424 -19.05 -19.31 -1.70
C THR A 424 -17.76 -19.22 -0.88
N TYR A 425 -17.77 -18.54 0.27
CA TYR A 425 -16.61 -18.48 1.16
C TYR A 425 -16.51 -19.68 2.11
N GLY A 426 -17.64 -20.30 2.46
CA GLY A 426 -17.68 -21.43 3.41
C GLY A 426 -16.94 -22.66 2.91
N GLY A 427 -16.94 -22.91 1.59
CA GLY A 427 -16.26 -24.08 1.00
C GLY A 427 -14.73 -24.11 1.14
N GLY A 428 -14.09 -23.05 1.67
CA GLY A 428 -12.65 -23.00 1.96
C GLY A 428 -11.74 -22.71 0.75
N ASP A 429 -12.17 -23.05 -0.46
CA ASP A 429 -11.40 -22.85 -1.69
C ASP A 429 -11.24 -21.39 -2.08
N PHE A 430 -12.20 -20.53 -1.71
CA PHE A 430 -12.17 -19.11 -1.99
C PHE A 430 -12.12 -18.30 -0.68
N LYS A 431 -11.11 -17.44 -0.55
CA LYS A 431 -10.75 -16.80 0.72
C LYS A 431 -11.14 -15.33 0.71
N MET A 432 -11.17 -14.70 1.89
CA MET A 432 -11.43 -13.27 2.01
C MET A 432 -10.39 -12.59 2.90
N VAL A 433 -9.84 -11.48 2.40
CA VAL A 433 -9.13 -10.52 3.24
C VAL A 433 -10.13 -9.49 3.74
N ILE A 434 -10.46 -9.54 5.04
CA ILE A 434 -11.43 -8.68 5.69
C ILE A 434 -10.79 -7.35 6.11
N THR A 435 -11.57 -6.27 6.07
CA THR A 435 -11.12 -4.92 6.44
C THR A 435 -12.22 -4.20 7.24
N PRO A 436 -12.30 -4.42 8.56
CA PRO A 436 -13.39 -3.90 9.40
C PRO A 436 -13.31 -2.38 9.62
N PHE A 437 -13.62 -1.56 8.61
CA PHE A 437 -13.47 -0.09 8.62
C PHE A 437 -14.18 0.60 9.78
N SER A 438 -15.32 0.05 10.22
CA SER A 438 -16.06 0.61 11.35
C SER A 438 -15.27 0.56 12.66
N ALA A 439 -14.23 -0.28 12.77
CA ALA A 439 -13.43 -0.43 13.98
C ALA A 439 -12.74 0.86 14.44
N LEU A 440 -12.53 1.84 13.54
CA LEU A 440 -11.98 3.14 13.89
C LEU A 440 -12.78 3.84 15.01
N ALA A 441 -14.10 3.66 15.03
CA ALA A 441 -14.97 4.26 16.05
C ALA A 441 -14.76 3.66 17.46
N LEU A 442 -14.02 2.56 17.61
CA LEU A 442 -13.61 2.06 18.94
C LEU A 442 -12.63 3.00 19.66
N LEU A 443 -12.02 3.96 18.97
CA LEU A 443 -11.19 4.99 19.60
C LEU A 443 -11.99 5.79 20.65
N GLY A 444 -13.28 5.97 20.46
CA GLY A 444 -14.15 6.63 21.43
C GLY A 444 -14.30 5.88 22.76
N HIS A 445 -13.97 4.59 22.82
CA HIS A 445 -13.89 3.82 24.06
C HIS A 445 -12.50 3.89 24.72
N ASP A 446 -11.46 4.31 23.98
CA ASP A 446 -10.07 4.37 24.45
C ASP A 446 -9.40 5.67 23.96
N PRO A 447 -9.89 6.84 24.41
CA PRO A 447 -9.43 8.14 23.92
C PRO A 447 -7.97 8.43 24.28
N ALA A 448 -7.38 7.67 25.21
CA ALA A 448 -5.97 7.77 25.55
C ALA A 448 -5.07 7.42 24.35
N LEU A 449 -5.52 6.56 23.43
CA LEU A 449 -4.77 6.19 22.22
C LEU A 449 -4.49 7.39 21.31
N ALA A 450 -5.34 8.42 21.30
CA ALA A 450 -5.08 9.65 20.54
C ALA A 450 -3.84 10.41 21.03
N ARG A 451 -3.44 10.21 22.30
CA ARG A 451 -2.26 10.82 22.90
C ARG A 451 -1.02 9.90 22.86
N ASP A 452 -1.14 8.72 22.25
CA ASP A 452 -0.02 7.79 22.11
C ASP A 452 1.13 8.45 21.32
N PRO A 453 2.40 8.34 21.77
CA PRO A 453 3.55 8.83 21.02
C PRO A 453 3.65 8.30 19.59
N ARG A 454 3.17 7.08 19.31
CA ARG A 454 3.10 6.52 17.95
C ARG A 454 2.12 7.30 17.09
N VAL A 455 0.99 7.72 17.63
CA VAL A 455 0.04 8.61 16.93
C VAL A 455 0.68 9.98 16.74
N THR A 456 1.07 10.64 17.82
CA THR A 456 1.48 12.06 17.78
C THR A 456 2.82 12.31 17.08
N ARG A 457 3.71 11.31 16.97
CA ARG A 457 5.05 11.47 16.35
C ARG A 457 5.17 10.83 14.96
N LEU A 458 4.61 9.64 14.79
CA LEU A 458 4.83 8.85 13.56
C LEU A 458 3.69 9.02 12.54
N MET A 459 2.47 9.32 12.98
CA MET A 459 1.39 9.60 12.04
C MET A 459 1.54 10.99 11.41
N PRO A 460 1.12 11.15 10.15
CA PRO A 460 0.98 12.45 9.54
C PRO A 460 -0.19 13.21 10.18
N PRO A 461 -0.24 14.54 10.07
CA PRO A 461 -1.24 15.36 10.76
C PRO A 461 -2.70 14.98 10.46
N TRP A 462 -3.01 14.53 9.24
CA TRP A 462 -4.38 14.14 8.88
C TRP A 462 -4.85 12.85 9.56
N ASP A 463 -3.94 11.92 9.85
CA ASP A 463 -4.24 10.71 10.62
C ASP A 463 -4.35 11.03 12.10
N VAL A 464 -3.50 11.93 12.62
CA VAL A 464 -3.64 12.42 14.00
C VAL A 464 -5.02 13.05 14.19
N ALA A 465 -5.42 13.95 13.29
CA ALA A 465 -6.74 14.58 13.34
C ALA A 465 -7.88 13.55 13.24
N LEU A 466 -7.74 12.54 12.37
CA LEU A 466 -8.71 11.45 12.24
C LEU A 466 -8.84 10.64 13.55
N VAL A 467 -7.72 10.33 14.19
CA VAL A 467 -7.70 9.60 15.47
C VAL A 467 -8.32 10.44 16.58
N GLU A 468 -7.98 11.73 16.66
CA GLU A 468 -8.56 12.67 17.62
C GLU A 468 -10.08 12.81 17.43
N GLU A 469 -10.54 12.94 16.18
CA GLU A 469 -11.96 13.00 15.82
C GLU A 469 -12.73 11.76 16.30
N ASN A 470 -12.21 10.57 16.01
CA ASN A 470 -12.86 9.30 16.42
C ASN A 470 -12.72 9.01 17.92
N ALA A 471 -11.72 9.58 18.59
CA ALA A 471 -11.55 9.49 20.04
C ALA A 471 -12.49 10.45 20.81
N ALA A 472 -13.04 11.46 20.14
CA ALA A 472 -13.82 12.51 20.81
C ALA A 472 -15.13 12.00 21.43
N GLN A 473 -15.76 10.99 20.83
CA GLN A 473 -17.02 10.44 21.30
C GLN A 473 -17.08 8.91 21.12
N PRO A 474 -17.71 8.19 22.07
CA PRO A 474 -18.02 6.77 21.90
C PRO A 474 -18.85 6.49 20.62
N PRO A 475 -18.72 5.29 20.03
CA PRO A 475 -19.50 4.93 18.85
C PRO A 475 -21.00 4.96 19.15
N SER A 476 -21.79 5.56 18.26
CA SER A 476 -23.25 5.55 18.38
C SER A 476 -23.82 4.12 18.28
N ALA A 477 -25.03 3.91 18.81
CA ALA A 477 -25.69 2.60 18.73
C ALA A 477 -25.86 2.11 17.27
N ALA A 478 -26.00 3.01 16.30
CA ALA A 478 -26.07 2.65 14.89
C ALA A 478 -24.73 2.12 14.36
N VAL A 479 -23.62 2.75 14.75
CA VAL A 479 -22.26 2.29 14.40
C VAL A 479 -21.98 0.92 15.03
N VAL A 480 -22.35 0.72 16.30
CA VAL A 480 -22.21 -0.57 16.99
C VAL A 480 -22.98 -1.67 16.27
N ARG A 481 -24.26 -1.44 15.90
CA ARG A 481 -25.05 -2.42 15.13
C ARG A 481 -24.44 -2.76 13.77
N SER A 482 -23.80 -1.79 13.11
CA SER A 482 -23.07 -2.01 11.86
C SER A 482 -21.85 -2.90 12.06
N MET A 483 -21.09 -2.70 13.16
CA MET A 483 -19.97 -3.57 13.53
C MET A 483 -20.46 -5.00 13.81
N GLU A 484 -21.51 -5.16 14.63
CA GLU A 484 -22.10 -6.45 14.99
C GLU A 484 -22.57 -7.22 13.74
N SER A 485 -23.24 -6.54 12.81
CA SER A 485 -23.70 -7.16 11.56
C SER A 485 -22.55 -7.65 10.69
N GLU A 486 -21.47 -6.86 10.62
CA GLU A 486 -20.27 -7.20 9.87
C GLU A 486 -19.53 -8.41 10.46
N VAL A 487 -19.23 -8.39 11.76
CA VAL A 487 -18.52 -9.50 12.40
C VAL A 487 -19.36 -10.76 12.51
N ALA A 488 -20.70 -10.65 12.60
CA ALA A 488 -21.59 -11.80 12.53
C ALA A 488 -21.52 -12.51 11.17
N LEU A 489 -21.27 -11.78 10.08
CA LEU A 489 -20.99 -12.41 8.79
C LEU A 489 -19.64 -13.13 8.82
N TYR A 490 -18.58 -12.48 9.30
CA TYR A 490 -17.25 -13.10 9.38
C TYR A 490 -17.29 -14.38 10.20
N ARG A 491 -17.96 -14.36 11.36
CA ARG A 491 -18.21 -15.54 12.17
C ARG A 491 -18.90 -16.65 11.39
N ARG A 492 -20.00 -16.34 10.68
CA ARG A 492 -20.72 -17.35 9.87
C ARG A 492 -19.86 -17.96 8.76
N ILE A 493 -18.97 -17.19 8.15
CA ILE A 493 -18.03 -17.70 7.15
C ILE A 493 -17.04 -18.67 7.82
N LEU A 494 -16.48 -18.29 8.97
CA LEU A 494 -15.56 -19.15 9.73
C LEU A 494 -16.24 -20.44 10.22
N ASP A 495 -17.45 -20.33 10.78
CA ASP A 495 -18.26 -21.47 11.23
C ASP A 495 -18.60 -22.42 10.07
N GLY A 496 -18.69 -21.89 8.85
CA GLY A 496 -18.89 -22.65 7.62
C GLY A 496 -17.64 -23.29 7.03
N GLY A 497 -16.45 -23.10 7.63
CA GLY A 497 -15.16 -23.62 7.13
C GLY A 497 -14.36 -22.64 6.26
N GLY A 498 -14.83 -21.40 6.10
CA GLY A 498 -14.17 -20.39 5.29
C GLY A 498 -12.89 -19.83 5.92
N THR A 499 -12.01 -19.29 5.07
CA THR A 499 -10.74 -18.69 5.49
C THR A 499 -10.78 -17.16 5.40
N LEU A 500 -10.51 -16.50 6.53
CA LEU A 500 -10.42 -15.04 6.61
C LEU A 500 -9.02 -14.60 7.05
N ALA A 501 -8.43 -13.63 6.37
CA ALA A 501 -7.22 -12.93 6.83
C ALA A 501 -7.56 -11.46 7.14
N LEU A 502 -6.94 -10.87 8.17
CA LEU A 502 -7.19 -9.49 8.54
C LEU A 502 -6.23 -8.53 7.83
N GLY A 503 -6.80 -7.55 7.13
CA GLY A 503 -6.09 -6.38 6.62
C GLY A 503 -6.78 -5.07 7.02
N THR A 504 -6.12 -3.94 6.80
CA THR A 504 -6.64 -2.62 7.22
C THR A 504 -7.07 -1.70 6.10
N ASP A 505 -6.61 -1.96 4.87
CA ASP A 505 -6.70 -1.07 3.72
C ASP A 505 -6.05 0.31 3.97
N ALA A 506 -5.07 0.37 4.89
CA ALA A 506 -4.31 1.60 5.15
C ALA A 506 -3.65 2.11 3.85
N PRO A 507 -3.69 3.42 3.53
CA PRO A 507 -3.95 4.54 4.42
C PRO A 507 -5.41 5.05 4.40
N LEU A 508 -6.41 4.27 3.97
CA LEU A 508 -7.81 4.65 4.23
C LEU A 508 -8.10 4.71 5.74
N THR A 509 -7.31 3.96 6.50
CA THR A 509 -7.25 3.95 7.97
C THR A 509 -5.79 4.13 8.43
N PRO A 510 -5.55 4.58 9.68
CA PRO A 510 -4.18 4.75 10.16
C PRO A 510 -3.40 3.43 10.24
N PHE A 511 -2.19 3.40 9.68
CA PHE A 511 -1.29 2.23 9.72
C PHE A 511 -1.02 1.76 11.15
N GLY A 512 -1.02 0.44 11.36
CA GLY A 512 -0.72 -0.21 12.64
C GLY A 512 -1.85 -0.09 13.65
N LEU A 513 -2.27 1.12 14.04
CA LEU A 513 -3.33 1.33 15.03
C LEU A 513 -4.65 0.67 14.62
N HIS A 514 -5.07 0.81 13.36
CA HIS A 514 -6.34 0.23 12.91
C HIS A 514 -6.34 -1.31 12.96
N LEU A 515 -5.19 -1.97 12.81
CA LEU A 515 -5.10 -3.43 12.94
C LEU A 515 -5.54 -3.87 14.35
N HIS A 516 -5.07 -3.18 15.39
CA HIS A 516 -5.45 -3.46 16.78
C HIS A 516 -6.94 -3.20 17.02
N LEU A 517 -7.49 -2.11 16.47
CA LEU A 517 -8.92 -1.82 16.58
C LEU A 517 -9.78 -2.89 15.89
N ALA A 518 -9.37 -3.33 14.70
CA ALA A 518 -10.07 -4.38 13.96
C ALA A 518 -10.04 -5.72 14.70
N LEU A 519 -8.89 -6.09 15.29
CA LEU A 519 -8.79 -7.25 16.18
C LEU A 519 -9.74 -7.12 17.39
N ARG A 520 -9.83 -5.93 18.00
CA ARG A 520 -10.76 -5.66 19.13
C ARG A 520 -12.22 -5.85 18.72
N VAL A 521 -12.62 -5.36 17.53
CA VAL A 521 -13.98 -5.56 17.01
C VAL A 521 -14.30 -7.05 16.80
N LEU A 522 -13.37 -7.81 16.20
CA LEU A 522 -13.54 -9.24 15.97
C LEU A 522 -13.69 -10.04 17.28
N HIS A 523 -12.93 -9.68 18.31
CA HIS A 523 -13.05 -10.30 19.62
C HIS A 523 -14.34 -9.87 20.34
N ARG A 524 -14.55 -8.57 20.51
CA ARG A 524 -15.61 -7.99 21.35
C ARG A 524 -17.02 -8.24 20.80
N TYR A 525 -17.22 -8.07 19.50
CA TYR A 525 -18.53 -8.17 18.86
C TYR A 525 -18.69 -9.45 18.03
N GLY A 526 -17.58 -10.04 17.56
CA GLY A 526 -17.61 -11.29 16.78
C GLY A 526 -17.67 -12.56 17.62
N GLY A 527 -17.36 -12.47 18.92
CA GLY A 527 -17.36 -13.61 19.83
C GLY A 527 -16.29 -14.67 19.48
N LEU A 528 -15.22 -14.26 18.81
CA LEU A 528 -14.07 -15.11 18.51
C LEU A 528 -13.13 -15.18 19.72
N SER A 529 -12.56 -16.37 19.98
CA SER A 529 -11.52 -16.54 21.00
C SER A 529 -10.29 -15.68 20.68
N VAL A 530 -9.47 -15.39 21.70
CA VAL A 530 -8.23 -14.61 21.51
C VAL A 530 -7.32 -15.28 20.48
N ALA A 531 -7.14 -16.61 20.53
CA ALA A 531 -6.32 -17.33 19.56
C ALA A 531 -6.95 -17.34 18.16
N GLN A 532 -8.28 -17.47 18.04
CA GLN A 532 -8.96 -17.34 16.76
C GLN A 532 -8.69 -15.97 16.13
N VAL A 533 -8.85 -14.88 16.88
CA VAL A 533 -8.62 -13.51 16.41
C VAL A 533 -7.15 -13.29 16.03
N LEU A 534 -6.21 -13.69 16.88
CA LEU A 534 -4.78 -13.52 16.60
C LEU A 534 -4.33 -14.30 15.37
N ARG A 535 -4.88 -15.50 15.11
CA ARG A 535 -4.56 -16.29 13.91
C ARG A 535 -4.89 -15.55 12.61
N LEU A 536 -5.94 -14.72 12.60
CA LEU A 536 -6.31 -13.90 11.44
C LEU A 536 -5.24 -12.85 11.09
N ALA A 537 -4.36 -12.52 12.03
CA ALA A 537 -3.23 -11.59 11.88
C ALA A 537 -1.87 -12.25 12.15
N THR A 538 -1.76 -13.58 12.08
CA THR A 538 -0.49 -14.31 12.19
C THR A 538 -0.42 -15.46 11.18
N ALA A 539 -0.89 -16.64 11.56
CA ALA A 539 -0.70 -17.87 10.80
C ALA A 539 -1.56 -17.94 9.53
N VAL A 540 -2.76 -17.35 9.54
CA VAL A 540 -3.65 -17.37 8.37
C VAL A 540 -3.09 -16.55 7.20
N PRO A 541 -2.72 -15.26 7.35
CA PRO A 541 -2.11 -14.52 6.26
C PRO A 541 -0.77 -15.12 5.82
N ALA A 542 0.05 -15.64 6.74
CA ALA A 542 1.29 -16.32 6.36
C ALA A 542 1.03 -17.50 5.41
N ARG A 543 0.04 -18.36 5.70
CA ARG A 543 -0.36 -19.45 4.79
C ARG A 543 -0.98 -18.96 3.49
N LEU A 544 -1.85 -17.93 3.58
CA LEU A 544 -2.57 -17.39 2.42
C LEU A 544 -1.61 -16.87 1.34
N PHE A 545 -0.48 -16.29 1.75
CA PHE A 545 0.54 -15.74 0.85
C PHE A 545 1.77 -16.66 0.72
N GLY A 546 1.63 -17.96 0.96
CA GLY A 546 2.68 -18.96 0.70
C GLY A 546 3.91 -18.89 1.63
N ALA A 547 3.82 -18.14 2.73
CA ALA A 547 4.91 -17.94 3.69
C ALA A 547 4.77 -18.77 4.99
N GLY A 548 3.78 -19.67 5.06
CA GLY A 548 3.45 -20.42 6.28
C GLY A 548 4.55 -21.34 6.79
N ASP A 549 5.46 -21.79 5.93
CA ASP A 549 6.60 -22.63 6.30
C ASP A 549 7.69 -21.84 7.05
N ASP A 550 7.76 -20.52 6.84
CA ASP A 550 8.79 -19.67 7.42
C ASP A 550 8.24 -18.64 8.43
N LEU A 551 6.94 -18.35 8.42
CA LEU A 551 6.33 -17.25 9.19
C LEU A 551 4.96 -17.62 9.79
N GLY A 552 4.47 -16.76 10.68
CA GLY A 552 3.09 -16.80 11.20
C GLY A 552 2.91 -17.61 12.50
N THR A 553 3.92 -18.38 12.90
CA THR A 553 3.98 -19.11 14.18
C THR A 553 5.42 -19.12 14.73
N LEU A 554 5.58 -19.41 16.02
CA LEU A 554 6.88 -19.48 16.70
C LEU A 554 7.31 -20.93 16.88
N GLU A 555 7.82 -21.51 15.79
CA GLU A 555 8.25 -22.91 15.73
C GLU A 555 9.74 -23.00 15.33
N PRO A 556 10.49 -24.00 15.84
CA PRO A 556 11.84 -24.27 15.37
C PRO A 556 11.89 -24.40 13.85
N GLY A 557 12.91 -23.81 13.25
CA GLY A 557 13.06 -23.69 11.80
C GLY A 557 12.54 -22.36 11.27
N LYS A 558 11.45 -21.78 11.79
CA LYS A 558 10.85 -20.55 11.23
C LYS A 558 11.70 -19.29 11.46
N LEU A 559 11.43 -18.24 10.69
CA LEU A 559 12.06 -16.94 10.89
C LEU A 559 11.64 -16.35 12.24
N ALA A 560 12.59 -15.70 12.90
CA ALA A 560 12.39 -15.06 14.19
C ALA A 560 11.68 -13.70 14.03
N ASP A 561 10.38 -13.78 13.77
CA ASP A 561 9.43 -12.67 13.70
C ASP A 561 8.43 -12.81 14.87
N LEU A 562 8.60 -11.99 15.92
CA LEU A 562 7.75 -12.02 17.12
C LEU A 562 7.38 -10.61 17.60
N THR A 563 6.25 -10.53 18.30
CA THR A 563 5.74 -9.31 18.92
C THR A 563 5.67 -9.52 20.41
N VAL A 564 6.25 -8.59 21.16
CA VAL A 564 6.15 -8.58 22.61
C VAL A 564 5.06 -7.61 23.02
N VAL A 565 4.21 -8.06 23.93
CA VAL A 565 3.07 -7.33 24.47
C VAL A 565 3.31 -7.12 25.96
N ASP A 566 3.38 -5.86 26.37
CA ASP A 566 3.39 -5.48 27.78
C ASP A 566 1.99 -5.70 28.37
N GLY A 567 1.72 -6.89 28.89
CA GLY A 567 0.40 -7.26 29.42
C GLY A 567 0.00 -8.68 29.07
N ASP A 568 -1.30 -8.99 29.20
CA ASP A 568 -1.90 -10.30 28.89
C ASP A 568 -3.07 -10.17 27.91
N PRO A 569 -2.85 -10.32 26.59
CA PRO A 569 -3.96 -10.25 25.65
C PRO A 569 -4.96 -11.42 25.79
N PHE A 570 -4.60 -12.52 26.49
CA PHE A 570 -5.49 -13.65 26.74
C PHE A 570 -6.39 -13.45 27.97
N ARG A 571 -6.05 -12.50 28.86
CA ARG A 571 -6.92 -12.07 29.97
C ARG A 571 -7.59 -10.73 29.71
N ARG A 572 -6.87 -9.77 29.14
CA ARG A 572 -7.35 -8.44 28.77
C ARG A 572 -6.89 -8.11 27.37
N PHE A 573 -7.74 -8.41 26.39
CA PHE A 573 -7.40 -8.28 24.97
C PHE A 573 -6.94 -6.88 24.55
N ASP A 574 -7.42 -5.83 25.23
CA ASP A 574 -6.99 -4.45 24.97
C ASP A 574 -5.49 -4.21 25.21
N ASP A 575 -4.79 -5.11 25.91
CA ASP A 575 -3.35 -5.11 26.12
C ASP A 575 -2.54 -5.26 24.84
N LEU A 576 -3.10 -5.92 23.81
CA LEU A 576 -2.41 -6.25 22.57
C LEU A 576 -1.74 -5.05 21.89
N VAL A 577 -2.29 -3.85 22.05
CA VAL A 577 -1.76 -2.61 21.47
C VAL A 577 -0.47 -2.12 22.14
N ARG A 578 -0.14 -2.61 23.34
CA ARG A 578 1.05 -2.22 24.10
C ARG A 578 2.25 -3.05 23.68
N THR A 579 2.88 -2.62 22.58
CA THR A 579 3.98 -3.34 21.93
C THR A 579 5.32 -2.65 22.19
N PRO A 580 6.00 -2.92 23.34
CA PRO A 580 7.24 -2.23 23.70
C PRO A 580 8.38 -2.50 22.72
N TRP A 581 8.41 -3.67 22.08
CA TRP A 581 9.36 -4.01 21.05
C TRP A 581 8.88 -5.20 20.21
N VAL A 582 9.48 -5.34 19.03
CA VAL A 582 9.29 -6.47 18.12
C VAL A 582 10.64 -7.05 17.75
N MET A 583 10.66 -8.29 17.31
CA MET A 583 11.81 -8.87 16.62
C MET A 583 11.39 -9.23 15.20
N ARG A 584 12.20 -8.86 14.20
CA ARG A 584 11.99 -9.18 12.79
C ARG A 584 13.30 -9.69 12.19
N ASP A 585 13.30 -10.88 11.62
CA ASP A 585 14.48 -11.57 11.09
C ASP A 585 15.60 -11.67 12.15
N GLY A 586 15.20 -11.92 13.40
CA GLY A 586 16.08 -11.99 14.58
C GLY A 586 16.61 -10.64 15.07
N VAL A 587 16.21 -9.51 14.47
CA VAL A 587 16.63 -8.15 14.88
C VAL A 587 15.59 -7.56 15.81
N VAL A 588 15.99 -7.16 17.02
CA VAL A 588 15.12 -6.46 17.97
C VAL A 588 14.98 -5.00 17.55
N HIS A 589 13.73 -4.52 17.49
CA HIS A 589 13.37 -3.12 17.27
C HIS A 589 12.57 -2.63 18.47
N ARG A 590 13.13 -1.71 19.27
CA ARG A 590 12.41 -1.15 20.42
C ARG A 590 11.56 0.03 20.01
N GLN A 591 10.35 0.12 20.56
CA GLN A 591 9.44 1.21 20.28
C GLN A 591 10.08 2.58 20.62
N GLU A 592 10.84 2.66 21.71
CA GLU A 592 11.56 3.89 22.08
C GLU A 592 12.57 4.33 21.02
N GLU A 593 13.35 3.39 20.45
CA GLU A 593 14.34 3.65 19.40
C GLU A 593 13.65 4.10 18.11
N LEU A 594 12.55 3.41 17.75
CA LEU A 594 11.71 3.75 16.60
C LEU A 594 11.10 5.15 16.71
N LEU A 595 10.63 5.54 17.90
CA LEU A 595 10.08 6.87 18.16
C LEU A 595 11.17 7.95 18.19
N ALA A 596 12.34 7.65 18.77
CA ALA A 596 13.46 8.57 18.88
C ALA A 596 14.01 8.97 17.50
N ALA A 597 14.00 8.04 16.53
CA ALA A 597 14.42 8.30 15.15
C ALA A 597 13.60 9.40 14.44
N PHE A 598 12.42 9.74 14.96
CA PHE A 598 11.52 10.76 14.41
C PHE A 598 11.18 11.86 15.43
N ALA A 599 12.04 12.08 16.42
CA ALA A 599 11.89 13.20 17.35
C ALA A 599 11.79 14.53 16.56
N PRO A 600 10.87 15.45 16.93
CA PRO A 600 10.74 16.72 16.23
C PRO A 600 12.06 17.49 16.26
N ALA A 601 12.52 17.98 15.11
CA ALA A 601 13.45 19.10 15.11
C ALA A 601 12.77 20.28 15.85
N ALA A 602 13.53 21.04 16.62
CA ALA A 602 13.04 22.03 17.61
C ALA A 602 12.15 23.18 17.08
N GLU A 603 11.77 23.19 15.80
CA GLU A 603 10.94 24.23 15.20
C GLU A 603 9.90 23.64 14.25
N ARG A 604 8.63 23.58 14.68
CA ARG A 604 7.48 23.53 13.76
C ARG A 604 6.62 24.76 14.03
N ARG A 605 6.49 25.64 13.04
CA ARG A 605 5.59 26.82 13.13
C ARG A 605 4.14 26.35 13.17
N ALA A 606 3.35 26.95 14.05
CA ALA A 606 1.97 26.56 14.36
C ALA A 606 0.92 26.86 13.25
N GLY A 607 1.34 27.34 12.07
CA GLY A 607 0.45 27.88 11.03
C GLY A 607 -0.27 26.85 10.15
N ASP A 608 0.19 25.60 10.09
CA ASP A 608 -0.23 24.67 9.01
C ASP A 608 -1.47 23.81 9.32
N ARG A 609 -2.21 24.04 10.41
CA ARG A 609 -3.28 23.12 10.85
C ARG A 609 -4.50 23.05 9.91
N VAL A 610 -4.76 24.07 9.10
CA VAL A 610 -6.02 24.20 8.34
C VAL A 610 -6.04 23.40 7.02
N ASP A 611 -4.87 23.10 6.42
CA ASP A 611 -4.80 22.39 5.13
C ASP A 611 -5.04 20.86 5.25
N TRP A 612 -4.75 20.29 6.42
CA TRP A 612 -4.73 18.82 6.58
C TRP A 612 -6.10 18.15 6.66
N LEU A 613 -7.13 18.85 7.17
CA LEU A 613 -8.50 18.33 7.16
C LEU A 613 -9.01 18.15 5.72
N ARG A 614 -8.62 19.06 4.81
CA ARG A 614 -8.93 18.95 3.37
C ARG A 614 -8.25 17.72 2.78
N VAL A 615 -6.96 17.48 3.07
CA VAL A 615 -6.22 16.27 2.64
C VAL A 615 -6.89 14.99 3.13
N SER A 616 -7.22 14.94 4.42
CA SER A 616 -7.93 13.81 5.03
C SER A 616 -9.28 13.55 4.34
N GLY A 617 -10.04 14.62 4.06
CA GLY A 617 -11.30 14.54 3.34
C GLY A 617 -11.12 14.04 1.90
N VAL A 618 -10.11 14.50 1.17
CA VAL A 618 -9.86 14.08 -0.23
C VAL A 618 -9.52 12.59 -0.33
N LEU A 619 -8.67 12.07 0.57
CA LEU A 619 -8.36 10.63 0.63
C LEU A 619 -9.60 9.78 0.92
N ARG A 620 -10.57 10.33 1.65
CA ARG A 620 -11.79 9.64 2.13
C ARG A 620 -13.05 9.93 1.32
N ARG A 621 -13.03 10.81 0.30
CA ARG A 621 -14.24 11.20 -0.44
C ARG A 621 -14.79 10.12 -1.39
N GLU A 622 -14.00 9.10 -1.74
CA GLU A 622 -14.44 7.98 -2.61
C GLU A 622 -13.80 6.61 -2.27
N PRO A 623 -13.90 6.11 -1.03
CA PRO A 623 -13.30 4.84 -0.66
C PRO A 623 -13.92 3.71 -1.47
N CYS A 624 -13.16 2.62 -1.64
CA CYS A 624 -13.60 1.42 -2.34
C CYS A 624 -14.97 0.90 -1.83
N CYS A 625 -15.29 1.18 -0.56
CA CYS A 625 -16.49 0.72 0.14
C CYS A 625 -17.60 1.79 0.33
N ALA A 626 -17.49 3.00 -0.26
CA ALA A 626 -18.55 4.01 -0.14
C ALA A 626 -19.83 3.56 -0.89
N GLY A 627 -20.79 3.13 -0.09
CA GLY A 627 -22.13 2.75 -0.52
C GLY A 627 -22.95 2.41 0.71
N GLY A 628 -23.29 3.42 1.52
CA GLY A 628 -24.45 3.32 2.42
C GLY A 628 -24.30 3.71 3.89
N ALA A 629 -23.11 3.95 4.47
CA ALA A 629 -23.06 4.12 5.94
C ALA A 629 -21.97 5.03 6.56
N PHE A 630 -21.12 5.71 5.78
CA PHE A 630 -20.05 6.56 6.35
C PHE A 630 -20.37 8.07 6.29
N GLY A 631 -21.64 8.43 6.12
CA GLY A 631 -22.12 9.79 6.32
C GLY A 631 -22.78 9.92 7.68
N LEU A 632 -21.99 10.14 8.73
CA LEU A 632 -22.37 10.84 9.94
C LEU A 632 -21.18 11.65 10.42
#